data_AF-H2ZU44-F1
#
_entry.id   AF-H2ZU44-F1
#
_cell.length_a   1.000
_cell.length_b   1.000
_cell.length_c   1.000
_cell.angle_alpha   90.00
_cell.angle_beta   90.00
_cell.angle_gamma   90.00
#
_symmetry.space_group_name_H-M   'P 1'
#
loop_
_entity.id
_entity.type
_entity.pdbx_description
1 polymer ?
#
loop_
_entity_poly.entity_id
_entity_poly.type
_entity_poly.pdbx_seq_one_letter_code
_entity_poly.pdbx_strand_id
1 'polypeptide(L)'
;KKLETYAKRLGEIEHRVGNTEDSVLILETTVQQLRETVVKLQGKTDDLENRSHRCNLRLVSLPEGEEGRDPVSFLETWLPTLLNMPELTKNLEVERAHRSFSPRTRNLDKPCMLLFKLLRYRDKENILRQARKLGTLTYNNKPVYLFPNMSAELFQKRKSFLGIKRLCKDLDIPFALLFPARLRIDFKEELPSSLTNRDGKDFLDRKEILQHIKIKTL
;
A
#
# COMPACT_ATOMS: atom_id res chain seq x y z
N LYS A 1 42.24 -57.33 15.39
CA LYS A 1 40.89 -57.39 16.02
C LYS A 1 40.36 -56.03 16.46
N LYS A 2 40.87 -55.36 17.51
CA LYS A 2 40.32 -54.04 17.94
C LYS A 2 40.39 -52.94 16.88
N LEU A 3 41.55 -52.77 16.22
CA LEU A 3 41.75 -51.78 15.14
C LEU A 3 40.77 -51.95 13.97
N GLU A 4 40.50 -53.19 13.59
CA GLU A 4 39.58 -53.55 12.51
C GLU A 4 38.12 -53.23 12.86
N THR A 5 37.73 -53.45 14.13
CA THR A 5 36.41 -53.03 14.64
C THR A 5 36.28 -51.50 14.65
N TYR A 6 37.33 -50.76 15.00
CA TYR A 6 37.32 -49.30 14.95
C TYR A 6 37.22 -48.78 13.52
N ALA A 7 37.96 -49.37 12.57
CA ALA A 7 37.89 -49.00 11.15
C ALA A 7 36.47 -49.20 10.58
N LYS A 8 35.81 -50.32 10.91
CA LYS A 8 34.42 -50.57 10.49
C LYS A 8 33.46 -49.51 11.06
N ARG A 9 33.56 -49.20 12.35
CA ARG A 9 32.72 -48.17 13.00
C ARG A 9 32.96 -46.77 12.42
N LEU A 10 34.21 -46.46 12.06
CA LEU A 10 34.55 -45.19 11.43
C LEU A 10 33.90 -45.08 10.05
N GLY A 11 33.99 -46.11 9.21
CA GLY A 11 33.32 -46.13 7.91
C GLY A 11 31.79 -46.02 8.00
N GLU A 12 31.17 -46.66 9.00
CA GLU A 12 29.72 -46.49 9.27
C GLU A 12 29.36 -45.05 9.67
N ILE A 13 30.22 -44.37 10.45
CA ILE A 13 30.03 -42.97 10.81
C ILE A 13 30.23 -42.07 9.59
N GLU A 14 31.29 -42.26 8.81
CA GLU A 14 31.57 -41.48 7.59
C GLU A 14 30.40 -41.57 6.61
N HIS A 15 29.86 -42.77 6.39
CA HIS A 15 28.67 -42.95 5.53
C HIS A 15 27.43 -42.24 6.10
N ARG A 16 27.20 -42.30 7.42
CA ARG A 16 26.08 -41.58 8.05
C ARG A 16 26.25 -40.06 7.98
N VAL A 17 27.47 -39.56 8.14
CA VAL A 17 27.80 -38.15 8.01
C VAL A 17 27.56 -37.69 6.57
N GLY A 18 28.08 -38.41 5.57
CA GLY A 18 27.83 -38.09 4.16
C GLY A 18 26.34 -38.07 3.81
N ASN A 19 25.57 -39.07 4.24
CA ASN A 19 24.11 -39.07 4.05
C ASN A 19 23.41 -37.88 4.72
N THR A 20 23.91 -37.45 5.88
CA THR A 20 23.36 -36.29 6.60
C THR A 20 23.73 -34.99 5.88
N GLU A 21 24.96 -34.86 5.39
CA GLU A 21 25.43 -33.71 4.59
C GLU A 21 24.60 -33.57 3.31
N ASP A 22 24.37 -34.66 2.58
CA ASP A 22 23.52 -34.69 1.39
C ASP A 22 22.07 -34.28 1.74
N SER A 23 21.53 -34.79 2.85
CA SER A 23 20.19 -34.43 3.32
C SER A 23 20.09 -32.94 3.68
N VAL A 24 21.12 -32.38 4.31
CA VAL A 24 21.20 -30.95 4.66
C VAL A 24 21.23 -30.11 3.39
N LEU A 25 22.02 -30.48 2.38
CA LEU A 25 22.10 -29.76 1.12
C LEU A 25 20.75 -29.73 0.37
N ILE A 26 20.04 -30.87 0.35
CA ILE A 26 18.70 -30.97 -0.23
C ILE A 26 17.70 -30.07 0.53
N LEU A 27 17.77 -30.08 1.87
CA LEU A 27 16.92 -29.25 2.72
C LEU A 27 17.18 -27.76 2.49
N GLU A 28 18.44 -27.33 2.42
CA GLU A 28 18.82 -25.94 2.14
C GLU A 28 18.26 -25.48 0.79
N THR A 29 18.43 -26.31 -0.25
CA THR A 29 17.88 -26.04 -1.58
C THR A 29 16.35 -25.92 -1.56
N THR A 30 15.67 -26.83 -0.86
CA THR A 30 14.21 -26.81 -0.72
C THR A 30 13.74 -25.57 0.03
N VAL A 31 14.41 -25.19 1.11
CA VAL A 31 14.10 -23.98 1.89
C VAL A 31 14.25 -22.73 1.04
N GLN A 32 15.29 -22.65 0.20
CA GLN A 32 15.49 -21.54 -0.71
C GLN A 32 14.35 -21.43 -1.74
N GLN A 33 13.95 -22.53 -2.37
CA GLN A 33 12.83 -22.58 -3.31
C GLN A 33 11.49 -22.22 -2.65
N LEU A 34 11.27 -22.66 -1.41
CA LEU A 34 10.08 -22.30 -0.64
C LEU A 34 10.05 -20.80 -0.31
N ARG A 35 11.18 -20.22 0.09
CA ARG A 35 11.28 -18.76 0.34
C ARG A 35 10.92 -17.95 -0.91
N GLU A 36 11.46 -18.33 -2.06
CA GLU A 36 11.13 -17.68 -3.34
C GLU A 36 9.65 -17.79 -3.69
N THR A 37 9.07 -18.98 -3.46
CA THR A 37 7.64 -19.22 -3.68
C THR A 37 6.77 -18.37 -2.76
N VAL A 38 7.12 -18.29 -1.46
CA VAL A 38 6.40 -17.46 -0.48
C VAL A 38 6.42 -15.99 -0.89
N VAL A 39 7.58 -15.44 -1.27
CA VAL A 39 7.70 -14.05 -1.75
C VAL A 39 6.83 -13.82 -2.99
N LYS A 40 6.85 -14.75 -3.94
CA LYS A 40 6.02 -14.67 -5.16
C LYS A 40 4.53 -14.71 -4.84
N LEU A 41 4.10 -15.57 -3.93
CA LEU A 41 2.70 -15.68 -3.52
C LEU A 41 2.23 -14.45 -2.74
N GLN A 42 3.05 -13.92 -1.83
CA GLN A 42 2.78 -12.67 -1.13
C GLN A 42 2.55 -11.51 -2.10
N GLY A 43 3.43 -11.36 -3.11
CA GLY A 43 3.26 -10.34 -4.15
C GLY A 43 1.97 -10.49 -4.96
N LYS A 44 1.57 -11.72 -5.29
CA LYS A 44 0.30 -11.98 -5.98
C LYS A 44 -0.91 -11.67 -5.10
N THR A 45 -0.88 -12.04 -3.82
CA THR A 45 -1.96 -11.77 -2.88
C THR A 45 -2.15 -10.26 -2.67
N ASP A 46 -1.05 -9.51 -2.50
CA ASP A 46 -1.10 -8.04 -2.39
C ASP A 46 -1.71 -7.40 -3.66
N ASP A 47 -1.32 -7.87 -4.85
CA ASP A 47 -1.90 -7.38 -6.11
C ASP A 47 -3.41 -7.69 -6.23
N LEU A 48 -3.82 -8.92 -5.91
CA LEU A 48 -5.24 -9.32 -5.94
C LEU A 48 -6.09 -8.52 -4.95
N GLU A 49 -5.59 -8.33 -3.73
CA GLU A 49 -6.27 -7.51 -2.72
C GLU A 49 -6.46 -6.07 -3.21
N ASN A 50 -5.41 -5.46 -3.75
CA ASN A 50 -5.48 -4.08 -4.23
C ASN A 50 -6.36 -3.92 -5.48
N ARG A 51 -6.41 -4.92 -6.38
CA ARG A 51 -7.37 -4.96 -7.50
C ARG A 51 -8.80 -5.04 -7.01
N SER A 52 -9.07 -5.83 -5.97
CA SER A 52 -10.38 -5.89 -5.32
C SER A 52 -10.76 -4.55 -4.67
N HIS A 53 -9.77 -3.82 -4.12
CA HIS A 53 -9.97 -2.55 -3.45
C HIS A 53 -9.98 -1.31 -4.37
N ARG A 54 -9.78 -1.46 -5.69
CA ARG A 54 -9.57 -0.33 -6.62
C ARG A 54 -10.72 0.70 -6.63
N CYS A 55 -11.95 0.26 -6.39
CA CYS A 55 -13.14 1.11 -6.33
C CYS A 55 -13.59 1.46 -4.91
N ASN A 56 -12.82 1.06 -3.89
CA ASN A 56 -13.19 1.23 -2.49
C ASN A 56 -12.58 2.51 -1.92
N LEU A 57 -13.35 3.16 -1.05
CA LEU A 57 -12.97 4.35 -0.31
C LEU A 57 -13.19 4.13 1.19
N ARG A 58 -12.45 4.91 1.98
CA ARG A 58 -12.59 4.98 3.44
C ARG A 58 -12.95 6.41 3.82
N LEU A 59 -14.04 6.57 4.54
CA LEU A 59 -14.45 7.81 5.18
C LEU A 59 -14.12 7.73 6.67
N VAL A 60 -13.39 8.72 7.16
CA VAL A 60 -12.92 8.80 8.55
C VAL A 60 -13.51 10.03 9.23
N SER A 61 -13.80 9.89 10.52
CA SER A 61 -14.35 10.94 11.40
C SER A 61 -15.81 11.35 11.13
N LEU A 62 -16.55 10.58 10.34
CA LEU A 62 -18.01 10.72 10.29
C LEU A 62 -18.59 10.22 11.63
N PRO A 63 -19.35 11.05 12.39
CA PRO A 63 -19.95 10.62 13.65
C PRO A 63 -20.79 9.34 13.49
N GLU A 64 -20.87 8.53 14.54
CA GLU A 64 -21.60 7.26 14.46
C GLU A 64 -23.11 7.49 14.39
N GLY A 65 -23.79 6.81 13.47
CA GLY A 65 -25.24 6.88 13.31
C GLY A 65 -25.74 7.91 12.29
N GLU A 66 -24.87 8.80 11.81
CA GLU A 66 -25.21 9.82 10.79
C GLU A 66 -25.63 9.19 9.46
N GLU A 67 -25.09 8.00 9.15
CA GLU A 67 -25.46 7.22 7.98
C GLU A 67 -26.87 6.60 8.07
N GLY A 68 -27.48 6.60 9.25
CA GLY A 68 -28.78 5.99 9.50
C GLY A 68 -28.79 4.48 9.26
N ARG A 69 -29.94 3.96 8.79
CA ARG A 69 -30.13 2.52 8.53
C ARG A 69 -29.62 2.09 7.16
N ASP A 70 -29.48 3.04 6.24
CA ASP A 70 -29.04 2.78 4.87
C ASP A 70 -27.83 3.66 4.50
N PRO A 71 -26.62 3.16 4.78
CA PRO A 71 -25.39 3.87 4.48
C PRO A 71 -25.16 4.08 2.98
N VAL A 72 -25.78 3.28 2.12
CA VAL A 72 -25.66 3.37 0.65
C VAL A 72 -26.40 4.62 0.18
N SER A 73 -27.71 4.71 0.44
CA SER A 73 -28.53 5.88 0.08
C SER A 73 -28.00 7.18 0.71
N PHE A 74 -27.50 7.10 1.95
CA PHE A 74 -26.84 8.23 2.61
C PHE A 74 -25.65 8.74 1.78
N LEU A 75 -24.73 7.86 1.39
CA LEU A 75 -23.55 8.24 0.62
C LEU A 75 -23.91 8.76 -0.76
N GLU A 76 -24.88 8.17 -1.44
CA GLU A 76 -25.33 8.60 -2.77
C GLU A 76 -25.88 10.03 -2.76
N THR A 77 -26.53 10.43 -1.66
CA THR A 77 -27.11 11.77 -1.51
C THR A 77 -26.10 12.78 -0.94
N TRP A 78 -25.38 12.39 0.11
CA TRP A 78 -24.55 13.30 0.90
C TRP A 78 -23.17 13.56 0.29
N LEU A 79 -22.54 12.53 -0.30
CA LEU A 79 -21.18 12.65 -0.83
C LEU A 79 -21.06 13.68 -1.96
N PRO A 80 -22.01 13.77 -2.92
CA PRO A 80 -22.04 14.84 -3.91
C PRO A 80 -22.12 16.25 -3.29
N THR A 81 -22.95 16.43 -2.27
CA THR A 81 -23.09 17.70 -1.55
C THR A 81 -21.80 18.08 -0.83
N LEU A 82 -21.17 17.12 -0.14
CA LEU A 82 -19.87 17.32 0.53
C LEU A 82 -18.78 17.81 -0.44
N LEU A 83 -18.81 17.33 -1.69
CA LEU A 83 -17.78 17.58 -2.70
C LEU A 83 -18.13 18.73 -3.66
N ASN A 84 -19.27 19.40 -3.46
CA ASN A 84 -19.82 20.40 -4.38
C ASN A 84 -19.88 19.89 -5.84
N MET A 85 -20.38 18.65 -6.02
CA MET A 85 -20.50 17.97 -7.32
C MET A 85 -21.95 17.52 -7.57
N PRO A 86 -22.91 18.42 -7.84
CA PRO A 86 -24.32 18.07 -8.00
C PRO A 86 -24.59 17.13 -9.19
N GLU A 87 -23.75 17.13 -10.21
CA GLU A 87 -23.83 16.19 -11.34
C GLU A 87 -23.57 14.72 -10.94
N LEU A 88 -22.89 14.51 -9.81
CA LEU A 88 -22.61 13.18 -9.30
C LEU A 88 -23.85 12.54 -8.68
N THR A 89 -24.75 13.33 -8.08
CA THR A 89 -25.95 12.84 -7.36
C THR A 89 -26.84 11.94 -8.20
N LYS A 90 -27.00 12.22 -9.50
CA LYS A 90 -27.88 11.44 -10.38
C LYS A 90 -27.30 10.10 -10.81
N ASN A 91 -25.99 9.96 -10.72
CA ASN A 91 -25.26 8.86 -11.34
C ASN A 91 -24.42 8.06 -10.33
N LEU A 92 -24.24 8.54 -9.10
CA LEU A 92 -23.40 7.86 -8.12
C LEU A 92 -24.05 6.56 -7.70
N GLU A 93 -23.34 5.46 -7.95
CA GLU A 93 -23.79 4.12 -7.59
C GLU A 93 -22.83 3.55 -6.55
N VAL A 94 -23.33 3.35 -5.34
CA VAL A 94 -22.59 2.74 -4.23
C VAL A 94 -23.00 1.27 -4.12
N GLU A 95 -22.08 0.35 -4.44
CA GLU A 95 -22.35 -1.09 -4.42
C GLU A 95 -22.57 -1.62 -2.99
N ARG A 96 -21.79 -1.10 -2.04
CA ARG A 96 -21.90 -1.46 -0.62
C ARG A 96 -21.25 -0.41 0.27
N ALA A 97 -21.79 -0.24 1.47
CA ALA A 97 -21.22 0.62 2.50
C ALA A 97 -21.46 0.02 3.89
N HIS A 98 -20.44 0.05 4.75
CA HIS A 98 -20.52 -0.46 6.12
C HIS A 98 -19.41 0.14 6.99
N ARG A 99 -19.65 0.23 8.30
CA ARG A 99 -18.61 0.61 9.26
C ARG A 99 -17.63 -0.55 9.45
N SER A 100 -16.36 -0.24 9.67
CA SER A 100 -15.36 -1.25 10.01
C SER A 100 -15.73 -1.93 11.32
N PHE A 101 -15.69 -3.26 11.37
CA PHE A 101 -15.69 -4.02 12.61
C PHE A 101 -14.35 -3.86 13.34
N SER A 102 -14.10 -2.68 13.92
CA SER A 102 -13.15 -2.61 15.03
C SER A 102 -13.90 -3.06 16.28
N PRO A 103 -13.32 -3.91 17.14
CA PRO A 103 -13.86 -4.10 18.49
C PRO A 103 -14.08 -2.70 19.05
N ARG A 104 -15.21 -2.46 19.74
CA ARG A 104 -15.40 -1.26 20.55
C ARG A 104 -14.30 -1.24 21.61
N THR A 105 -13.10 -0.82 21.25
CA THR A 105 -12.06 -0.47 22.20
C THR A 105 -12.67 0.67 22.98
N ARG A 106 -12.62 0.59 24.31
CA ARG A 106 -13.35 1.42 25.30
C ARG A 106 -13.23 2.95 25.16
N ASN A 107 -12.52 3.44 24.14
CA ASN A 107 -12.43 4.84 23.80
C ASN A 107 -13.58 5.20 22.83
N LEU A 108 -14.72 5.58 23.41
CA LEU A 108 -15.91 6.07 22.67
C LEU A 108 -15.63 7.33 21.81
N ASP A 109 -14.44 7.91 21.89
CA ASP A 109 -14.17 9.24 21.34
C ASP A 109 -13.87 9.27 19.83
N LYS A 110 -13.58 8.12 19.20
CA LYS A 110 -13.24 8.06 17.76
C LYS A 110 -14.23 7.22 16.97
N PRO A 111 -15.05 7.84 16.08
CA PRO A 111 -15.98 7.10 15.24
C PRO A 111 -15.30 6.04 14.38
N CYS A 112 -15.92 4.87 14.26
CA CYS A 112 -15.46 3.82 13.34
C CYS A 112 -15.41 4.32 11.90
N MET A 113 -14.44 3.88 11.09
CA MET A 113 -14.37 4.29 9.68
C MET A 113 -15.51 3.67 8.87
N LEU A 114 -16.09 4.44 7.95
CA LEU A 114 -17.07 3.94 6.99
C LEU A 114 -16.33 3.51 5.71
N LEU A 115 -16.40 2.22 5.39
CA LEU A 115 -15.85 1.65 4.16
C LEU A 115 -16.98 1.50 3.14
N PHE A 116 -16.73 1.95 1.93
CA PHE A 116 -17.69 1.83 0.85
C PHE A 116 -17.02 1.53 -0.49
N LYS A 117 -17.76 0.88 -1.38
CA LYS A 117 -17.33 0.51 -2.73
C LYS A 117 -18.25 1.18 -3.72
N LEU A 118 -17.64 1.88 -4.68
CA LEU A 118 -18.34 2.45 -5.81
C LEU A 118 -18.42 1.44 -6.95
N LEU A 119 -19.50 1.50 -7.72
CA LEU A 119 -19.64 0.63 -8.89
C LEU A 119 -18.58 0.97 -9.96
N ARG A 120 -18.29 2.27 -10.15
CA ARG A 120 -17.43 2.75 -11.22
C ARG A 120 -16.12 3.32 -10.69
N TYR A 121 -15.00 2.83 -11.24
CA TYR A 121 -13.65 3.29 -10.91
C TYR A 121 -13.44 4.79 -11.20
N ARG A 122 -14.05 5.30 -12.28
CA ARG A 122 -13.94 6.72 -12.66
C ARG A 122 -14.50 7.66 -11.59
N ASP A 123 -15.63 7.28 -10.99
CA ASP A 123 -16.28 8.08 -9.93
C ASP A 123 -15.37 8.15 -8.71
N LYS A 124 -14.78 7.01 -8.31
CA LYS A 124 -13.79 6.94 -7.23
C LYS A 124 -12.61 7.90 -7.46
N GLU A 125 -12.03 7.91 -8.66
CA GLU A 125 -10.90 8.80 -8.98
C GLU A 125 -11.33 10.28 -9.03
N ASN A 126 -12.51 10.58 -9.55
CA ASN A 126 -13.05 11.94 -9.57
C ASN A 126 -13.32 12.47 -8.16
N ILE A 127 -13.95 11.66 -7.29
CA ILE A 127 -14.18 11.97 -5.88
C ILE A 127 -12.86 12.28 -5.17
N LEU A 128 -11.84 11.43 -5.32
CA LEU A 128 -10.53 11.66 -4.69
C LEU A 128 -9.83 12.91 -5.23
N ARG A 129 -9.96 13.19 -6.53
CA ARG A 129 -9.40 14.41 -7.12
C ARG A 129 -10.09 15.65 -6.56
N GLN A 130 -11.42 15.63 -6.47
CA GLN A 130 -12.19 16.75 -5.96
C GLN A 130 -11.94 16.98 -4.46
N ALA A 131 -11.91 15.93 -3.66
CA ALA A 131 -11.56 16.02 -2.24
C ALA A 131 -10.19 16.70 -2.02
N ARG A 132 -9.18 16.37 -2.84
CA ARG A 132 -7.86 17.04 -2.78
C ARG A 132 -7.92 18.51 -3.19
N LYS A 133 -8.76 18.87 -4.18
CA LYS A 133 -8.93 20.26 -4.62
C LYS A 133 -9.58 21.13 -3.54
N LEU A 134 -10.61 20.60 -2.88
CA LEU A 134 -11.29 21.29 -1.77
C LEU A 134 -10.41 21.35 -0.51
N GLY A 135 -9.52 20.38 -0.33
CA GLY A 135 -8.63 20.31 0.82
C GLY A 135 -9.36 19.78 2.05
N THR A 136 -9.76 20.67 2.95
CA THR A 136 -10.45 20.30 4.19
C THR A 136 -11.93 20.08 3.90
N LEU A 137 -12.42 18.87 4.18
CA LEU A 137 -13.85 18.55 4.12
C LEU A 137 -14.43 18.61 5.53
N THR A 138 -15.63 19.15 5.69
CA THR A 138 -16.30 19.29 6.99
C THR A 138 -17.72 18.78 6.96
N TYR A 139 -18.14 18.17 8.06
CA TYR A 139 -19.51 17.75 8.34
C TYR A 139 -19.89 18.23 9.75
N ASN A 140 -20.99 18.98 9.87
CA ASN A 140 -21.41 19.59 11.15
C ASN A 140 -20.25 20.31 11.87
N ASN A 141 -19.49 21.13 11.13
CA ASN A 141 -18.28 21.84 11.59
C ASN A 141 -17.13 20.95 12.10
N LYS A 142 -17.18 19.63 11.89
CA LYS A 142 -16.10 18.69 12.22
C LYS A 142 -15.40 18.20 10.94
N PRO A 143 -14.07 18.04 10.95
CA PRO A 143 -13.35 17.57 9.77
C PRO A 143 -13.67 16.11 9.48
N VAL A 144 -13.89 15.81 8.20
CA VAL A 144 -14.04 14.45 7.67
C VAL A 144 -12.98 14.19 6.60
N TYR A 145 -12.55 12.93 6.46
CA TYR A 145 -11.46 12.59 5.55
C TYR A 145 -11.83 11.44 4.64
N LEU A 146 -11.53 11.59 3.35
CA LEU A 146 -11.71 10.57 2.33
C LEU A 146 -10.36 10.03 1.86
N PHE A 147 -10.18 8.71 1.95
CA PHE A 147 -8.97 8.02 1.54
C PHE A 147 -9.26 6.83 0.62
N PRO A 148 -8.34 6.49 -0.31
CA PRO A 148 -8.40 5.22 -1.01
C PRO A 148 -8.25 4.04 -0.04
N ASN A 149 -9.04 2.99 -0.24
CA ASN A 149 -8.84 1.72 0.45
C ASN A 149 -7.67 0.97 -0.21
N MET A 150 -6.68 0.57 0.59
CA MET A 150 -5.45 -0.10 0.12
C MET A 150 -5.10 -1.22 1.09
N SER A 151 -4.40 -2.25 0.61
CA SER A 151 -3.83 -3.28 1.48
C SER A 151 -2.86 -2.66 2.50
N ALA A 152 -2.61 -3.37 3.60
CA ALA A 152 -1.66 -2.94 4.60
C ALA A 152 -0.25 -2.78 4.02
N GLU A 153 0.18 -3.73 3.18
CA GLU A 153 1.49 -3.69 2.52
C GLU A 153 1.62 -2.49 1.59
N LEU A 154 0.62 -2.24 0.74
CA LEU A 154 0.63 -1.08 -0.15
C LEU A 154 0.63 0.24 0.63
N PHE A 155 -0.13 0.31 1.72
CA PHE A 155 -0.13 1.46 2.60
C PHE A 155 1.27 1.71 3.20
N GLN A 156 1.96 0.68 3.70
CA GLN A 156 3.32 0.82 4.22
C GLN A 156 4.33 1.23 3.14
N LYS A 157 4.25 0.61 1.95
CA LYS A 157 5.06 0.99 0.77
C LYS A 157 4.84 2.46 0.38
N ARG A 158 3.61 2.97 0.47
CA ARG A 158 3.31 4.40 0.22
C ARG A 158 3.79 5.30 1.35
N LYS A 159 3.69 4.85 2.59
CA LYS A 159 4.12 5.58 3.79
C LYS A 159 5.65 5.76 3.82
N SER A 160 6.43 4.82 3.29
CA SER A 160 7.90 4.95 3.24
C SER A 160 8.37 6.17 2.44
N PHE A 161 7.56 6.64 1.47
CA PHE A 161 7.85 7.85 0.69
C PHE A 161 7.55 9.15 1.44
N LEU A 162 6.93 9.12 2.64
CA LEU A 162 6.49 10.32 3.35
C LEU A 162 7.64 11.31 3.60
N GLY A 163 8.83 10.81 3.97
CA GLY A 163 10.01 11.65 4.18
C GLY A 163 10.44 12.39 2.92
N ILE A 164 10.50 11.68 1.78
CA ILE A 164 10.85 12.28 0.48
C ILE A 164 9.78 13.29 0.06
N LYS A 165 8.49 12.96 0.21
CA LYS A 165 7.39 13.87 -0.16
C LYS A 165 7.41 15.17 0.65
N ARG A 166 7.82 15.11 1.93
CA ARG A 166 8.02 16.31 2.75
C ARG A 166 9.17 17.15 2.20
N LEU A 167 10.31 16.51 1.95
CA LEU A 167 11.49 17.18 1.40
C LEU A 167 11.21 17.83 0.03
N CYS A 168 10.53 17.13 -0.89
CA CYS A 168 10.12 17.72 -2.17
C CYS A 168 9.18 18.91 -1.97
N LYS A 169 8.27 18.86 -0.99
CA LYS A 169 7.38 19.97 -0.67
C LYS A 169 8.16 21.16 -0.11
N ASP A 170 9.11 20.91 0.78
CA ASP A 170 9.95 21.95 1.41
C ASP A 170 10.86 22.64 0.37
N LEU A 171 11.27 21.91 -0.68
CA LEU A 171 12.09 22.40 -1.79
C LEU A 171 11.28 22.87 -3.02
N ASP A 172 9.95 22.90 -2.94
CA ASP A 172 9.04 23.23 -4.05
C ASP A 172 9.30 22.43 -5.35
N ILE A 173 9.66 21.15 -5.20
CA ILE A 173 9.89 20.22 -6.32
C ILE A 173 8.57 19.49 -6.61
N PRO A 174 8.02 19.59 -7.84
CA PRO A 174 6.82 18.86 -8.21
C PRO A 174 7.04 17.34 -8.16
N PHE A 175 6.06 16.62 -7.62
CA PHE A 175 6.11 15.16 -7.55
C PHE A 175 4.71 14.54 -7.70
N ALA A 176 4.67 13.28 -8.11
CA ALA A 176 3.47 12.47 -8.20
C ALA A 176 3.70 11.07 -7.62
N LEU A 177 2.84 10.64 -6.70
CA LEU A 177 2.85 9.24 -6.22
C LEU A 177 1.85 8.41 -7.03
N LEU A 178 2.37 7.65 -7.98
CA LEU A 178 1.61 6.81 -8.88
C LEU A 178 1.22 5.48 -8.22
N PHE A 179 0.13 4.88 -8.68
CA PHE A 179 -0.26 3.54 -8.29
C PHE A 179 0.71 2.49 -8.89
N PRO A 180 1.04 1.40 -8.16
CA PRO A 180 0.68 1.14 -6.77
C PRO A 180 1.46 2.04 -5.80
N ALA A 181 2.79 2.06 -5.84
CA ALA A 181 3.61 2.90 -4.97
C ALA A 181 4.90 3.33 -5.67
N ARG A 182 4.77 4.19 -6.69
CA ARG A 182 5.91 4.70 -7.48
C ARG A 182 5.94 6.21 -7.38
N LEU A 183 6.99 6.76 -6.78
CA LEU A 183 7.15 8.22 -6.67
C LEU A 183 7.88 8.73 -7.91
N ARG A 184 7.21 9.57 -8.70
CA ARG A 184 7.81 10.36 -9.77
C ARG A 184 8.13 11.73 -9.22
N ILE A 185 9.33 12.23 -9.47
CA ILE A 185 9.77 13.58 -9.10
C ILE A 185 10.16 14.27 -10.39
N ASP A 186 9.57 15.42 -10.64
CA ASP A 186 9.80 16.17 -11.87
C ASP A 186 10.88 17.23 -11.54
N PHE A 187 12.15 16.91 -11.84
CA PHE A 187 13.24 17.86 -11.69
C PHE A 187 13.22 18.86 -12.86
N LYS A 188 13.42 20.16 -12.58
CA LYS A 188 13.47 21.21 -13.61
C LYS A 188 14.74 21.17 -14.49
N GLU A 189 15.76 20.40 -14.09
CA GLU A 189 17.02 20.22 -14.80
C GLU A 189 17.21 18.75 -15.16
N GLU A 190 17.86 18.46 -16.29
CA GLU A 190 18.14 17.09 -16.74
C GLU A 190 18.89 16.31 -15.65
N LEU A 191 18.37 15.13 -15.32
CA LEU A 191 19.08 14.17 -14.46
C LEU A 191 20.40 13.76 -15.16
N PRO A 192 21.51 13.64 -14.43
CA PRO A 192 22.72 13.02 -14.95
C PRO A 192 22.38 11.66 -15.59
N SER A 193 22.96 11.36 -16.75
CA SER A 193 22.71 10.14 -17.54
C SER A 193 22.96 8.83 -16.77
N SER A 194 23.63 8.90 -15.62
CA SER A 194 23.84 7.79 -14.69
C SER A 194 22.63 7.43 -13.83
N LEU A 195 21.58 8.27 -13.81
CA LEU A 195 20.35 8.08 -13.03
C LEU A 195 19.11 7.83 -13.92
N THR A 196 19.30 7.82 -15.24
CA THR A 196 18.23 7.64 -16.22
C THR A 196 18.16 6.18 -16.65
N ASN A 197 17.03 5.51 -16.39
CA ASN A 197 16.75 4.20 -16.99
C ASN A 197 16.43 4.35 -18.48
N ARG A 198 16.75 3.33 -19.28
CA ARG A 198 16.66 3.31 -20.77
C ARG A 198 15.28 3.65 -21.35
N ASP A 199 14.23 3.72 -20.53
CA ASP A 199 12.85 3.94 -20.96
C ASP A 199 12.34 5.38 -20.75
N GLY A 200 13.20 6.35 -20.41
CA GLY A 200 12.83 7.78 -20.35
C GLY A 200 11.73 8.11 -19.33
N LYS A 201 11.56 7.26 -18.31
CA LYS A 201 10.63 7.46 -17.20
C LYS A 201 11.39 7.26 -15.90
N ASP A 202 11.68 8.35 -15.22
CA ASP A 202 12.45 8.35 -13.97
C ASP A 202 11.62 7.72 -12.85
N PHE A 203 11.90 6.45 -12.60
CA PHE A 203 11.43 5.72 -11.42
C PHE A 203 12.62 5.49 -10.51
N LEU A 204 13.12 6.57 -9.92
CA LEU A 204 14.26 6.52 -9.01
C LEU A 204 13.90 5.75 -7.74
N ASP A 205 14.79 4.87 -7.28
CA ASP A 205 14.66 4.24 -5.97
C ASP A 205 14.91 5.27 -4.85
N ARG A 206 14.40 5.01 -3.64
CA ARG A 206 14.51 5.90 -2.46
C ARG A 206 15.96 6.36 -2.23
N LYS A 207 16.94 5.48 -2.45
CA LYS A 207 18.37 5.80 -2.29
C LYS A 207 18.88 6.79 -3.32
N GLU A 208 18.46 6.64 -4.57
CA GLU A 208 18.87 7.49 -5.71
C GLU A 208 18.29 8.90 -5.56
N ILE A 209 17.02 9.00 -5.15
CA ILE A 209 16.37 10.29 -4.85
C ILE A 209 17.09 11.00 -3.70
N LEU A 210 17.40 10.29 -2.62
CA LEU A 210 18.06 10.88 -1.46
C LEU A 210 19.50 11.29 -1.74
N GLN A 211 20.22 10.55 -2.60
CA GLN A 211 21.55 10.95 -3.05
C GLN A 211 21.50 12.23 -3.88
N HIS A 212 20.58 12.33 -4.84
CA HIS A 212 20.47 13.52 -5.68
C HIS A 212 20.08 14.77 -4.88
N ILE A 213 19.15 14.64 -3.92
CA ILE A 213 18.76 15.77 -3.07
C ILE A 213 19.90 16.17 -2.11
N LYS A 214 20.64 15.21 -1.54
CA LYS A 214 21.81 15.50 -0.69
C LYS A 214 22.94 16.20 -1.45
N ILE A 215 23.22 15.79 -2.69
CA ILE A 215 24.28 16.38 -3.52
C ILE A 215 23.98 17.85 -3.86
N LYS A 216 22.70 18.24 -4.00
CA LYS A 216 22.32 19.64 -4.29
C LYS A 216 22.20 20.55 -3.06
N THR A 217 22.25 20.00 -1.84
CA THR A 217 22.10 20.76 -0.58
C THR A 217 23.45 21.02 0.11
N LEU A 218 24.55 20.52 -0.45
CA LEU A 218 25.93 20.85 -0.08
C LEU A 218 26.51 21.80 -1.15
#